data_AF-R7U2P4-F1
#
_entry.id   AF-R7U2P4-F1
#
_cell.length_a   1.000
_cell.length_b   1.000
_cell.length_c   1.000
_cell.angle_alpha   90.00
_cell.angle_beta   90.00
_cell.angle_gamma   90.00
#
_symmetry.space_group_name_H-M   'P 1'
#
loop_
_entity.id
_entity.type
_entity.pdbx_description
1 polymer ?
#
loop_
_entity_poly.entity_id
_entity_poly.type
_entity_poly.pdbx_seq_one_letter_code
_entity_poly.pdbx_strand_id
1 'polypeptide(L)'
;SNSFARFPPWDACVNASISFEFKTTQQEGILMYVDDGGRYDFMEIMQRSGTIFLQLNIVDGREGRVEISVGNNLNDGRWHRVEVLRNRMETTLLVDGTPSSRYSFGSDFYFGNPADRKPVYFGGVPPGMADSLHNLALPSVIYETRFEGDIRNVLYSN
;
A
#
# COMPACT_ATOMS: atom_id res chain seq x y z
N SER A 1 -3.41 9.94 -16.97
CA SER A 1 -2.55 8.82 -17.44
C SER A 1 -3.25 7.49 -17.15
N ASN A 2 -3.11 6.46 -18.01
CA ASN A 2 -3.68 5.11 -17.76
C ASN A 2 -2.59 4.09 -17.36
N SER A 3 -1.47 4.58 -16.82
CA SER A 3 -0.28 3.78 -16.52
C SER A 3 -0.35 3.15 -15.13
N PHE A 4 0.33 2.01 -14.99
CA PHE A 4 0.71 1.41 -13.71
C PHE A 4 2.04 0.68 -13.91
N ALA A 5 2.76 0.45 -12.83
CA ALA A 5 3.90 -0.45 -12.81
C ALA A 5 3.54 -1.72 -12.03
N ARG A 6 4.09 -2.86 -12.44
CA ARG A 6 3.90 -4.17 -11.82
C ARG A 6 5.24 -4.73 -11.40
N PHE A 7 5.37 -5.09 -10.13
CA PHE A 7 6.56 -5.72 -9.55
C PHE A 7 6.22 -7.14 -9.09
N PRO A 8 7.23 -8.02 -8.94
CA PRO A 8 7.04 -9.34 -8.34
C PRO A 8 6.32 -9.26 -6.98
N PRO A 9 5.56 -10.31 -6.59
CA PRO A 9 4.93 -10.36 -5.28
C PRO A 9 5.92 -10.09 -4.15
N TRP A 10 5.49 -9.33 -3.14
CA TRP A 10 6.27 -9.03 -1.95
C TRP A 10 5.83 -9.92 -0.79
N ASP A 11 6.81 -10.45 -0.05
CA ASP A 11 6.56 -11.15 1.20
C ASP A 11 6.37 -10.14 2.35
N ALA A 12 5.17 -9.57 2.43
CA ALA A 12 4.85 -8.50 3.36
C ALA A 12 4.51 -8.99 4.78
N CYS A 13 5.12 -10.08 5.29
CA CYS A 13 4.74 -10.72 6.56
C CYS A 13 5.27 -9.99 7.82
N VAL A 14 5.89 -10.73 8.74
CA VAL A 14 6.21 -10.30 10.10
C VAL A 14 7.35 -9.28 10.14
N ASN A 15 8.43 -9.51 9.41
CA ASN A 15 9.57 -8.61 9.33
C ASN A 15 9.74 -8.22 7.87
N ALA A 16 9.07 -7.16 7.45
CA ALA A 16 9.04 -6.77 6.05
C ALA A 16 9.15 -5.26 5.93
N SER A 17 9.81 -4.80 4.88
CA SER A 17 9.85 -3.38 4.57
C SER A 17 9.62 -3.12 3.09
N ILE A 18 8.99 -2.00 2.79
CA ILE A 18 8.93 -1.43 1.44
C ILE A 18 9.19 0.07 1.52
N SER A 19 9.99 0.59 0.60
CA SER A 19 10.29 2.01 0.46
C SER A 19 10.25 2.42 -1.00
N PHE A 20 9.87 3.66 -1.23
CA PHE A 20 9.89 4.30 -2.54
C PHE A 20 9.90 5.82 -2.37
N GLU A 21 10.20 6.51 -3.47
CA GLU A 21 10.06 7.97 -3.54
C GLU A 21 9.01 8.33 -4.59
N PHE A 22 8.21 9.34 -4.30
CA PHE A 22 7.22 9.87 -5.24
C PHE A 22 7.33 11.39 -5.36
N LYS A 23 6.82 11.93 -6.47
CA LYS A 23 6.70 13.36 -6.72
C LYS A 23 5.43 13.61 -7.54
N THR A 24 4.56 14.49 -7.06
CA THR A 24 3.32 14.86 -7.75
C THR A 24 2.85 16.26 -7.39
N THR A 25 1.94 16.82 -8.19
CA THR A 25 1.10 17.97 -7.84
C THR A 25 -0.39 17.61 -7.78
N GLN A 26 -0.75 16.36 -8.08
CA GLN A 26 -2.10 15.82 -7.99
C GLN A 26 -2.55 15.84 -6.52
N GLN A 27 -3.84 16.10 -6.25
CA GLN A 27 -4.35 16.12 -4.88
C GLN A 27 -4.57 14.71 -4.32
N GLU A 28 -5.06 13.79 -5.14
CA GLU A 28 -5.41 12.44 -4.74
C GLU A 28 -4.95 11.42 -5.77
N GLY A 29 -4.39 10.29 -5.32
CA GLY A 29 -3.98 9.20 -6.19
C GLY A 29 -3.38 8.02 -5.45
N ILE A 30 -3.65 6.80 -5.95
CA ILE A 30 -3.11 5.56 -5.40
C ILE A 30 -1.63 5.40 -5.76
N LEU A 31 -0.77 5.30 -4.75
CA LEU A 31 0.67 5.13 -4.92
C LEU A 31 1.03 3.66 -5.05
N MET A 32 0.47 2.80 -4.20
CA MET A 32 0.80 1.37 -4.12
C MET A 32 -0.42 0.53 -3.73
N TYR A 33 -0.51 -0.67 -4.30
CA TYR A 33 -1.47 -1.69 -3.89
C TYR A 33 -0.89 -3.11 -3.99
N VAL A 34 -1.18 -3.96 -3.00
CA VAL A 34 -0.91 -5.40 -3.00
C VAL A 34 -2.03 -6.14 -2.26
N ASP A 35 -2.29 -7.37 -2.68
CA ASP A 35 -3.43 -8.20 -2.22
C ASP A 35 -3.02 -9.69 -2.19
N ASP A 36 -3.70 -10.49 -1.36
CA ASP A 36 -3.51 -11.94 -1.29
C ASP A 36 -4.36 -12.75 -2.28
N GLY A 37 -5.22 -12.09 -3.05
CA GLY A 37 -6.11 -12.74 -4.00
C GLY A 37 -7.51 -13.02 -3.47
N GLY A 38 -8.03 -12.16 -2.58
CA GLY A 38 -9.43 -12.17 -2.20
C GLY A 38 -9.76 -12.92 -0.92
N ARG A 39 -8.79 -13.16 -0.02
CA ARG A 39 -9.17 -13.52 1.36
C ARG A 39 -9.47 -12.25 2.13
N TYR A 40 -8.45 -11.60 2.65
CA TYR A 40 -8.59 -10.42 3.49
C TYR A 40 -7.29 -9.61 3.63
N ASP A 41 -6.13 -10.14 3.20
CA ASP A 41 -4.87 -9.42 3.34
C ASP A 41 -4.65 -8.47 2.17
N PHE A 42 -4.53 -7.18 2.49
CA PHE A 42 -4.19 -6.16 1.51
C PHE A 42 -3.38 -5.04 2.17
N MET A 43 -2.59 -4.34 1.34
CA MET A 43 -1.97 -3.09 1.72
C MET A 43 -2.15 -2.08 0.59
N GLU A 44 -2.69 -0.92 0.94
CA GLU A 44 -2.88 0.22 0.06
C GLU A 44 -2.13 1.42 0.62
N ILE A 45 -1.42 2.14 -0.25
CA ILE A 45 -0.87 3.45 0.05
C ILE A 45 -1.39 4.43 -0.98
N MET A 46 -1.93 5.55 -0.52
CA MET A 46 -2.42 6.61 -1.38
C MET A 46 -2.13 7.99 -0.81
N GLN A 47 -2.14 8.99 -1.67
CA GLN A 47 -2.14 10.38 -1.26
C GLN A 47 -3.57 10.92 -1.29
N ARG A 48 -3.98 11.68 -0.27
CA ARG A 48 -5.21 12.50 -0.28
C ARG A 48 -4.90 13.88 0.29
N SER A 49 -5.18 14.93 -0.49
CA SER A 49 -4.96 16.34 -0.11
C SER A 49 -3.55 16.61 0.44
N GLY A 50 -2.53 15.98 -0.16
CA GLY A 50 -1.13 16.13 0.26
C GLY A 50 -0.73 15.38 1.53
N THR A 51 -1.57 14.49 2.06
CA THR A 51 -1.24 13.57 3.16
C THR A 51 -1.15 12.14 2.62
N ILE A 52 -0.19 11.35 3.11
CA ILE A 52 -0.12 9.92 2.78
C ILE A 52 -0.98 9.14 3.75
N PHE A 53 -1.77 8.22 3.20
CA PHE A 53 -2.59 7.26 3.91
C PHE A 53 -2.12 5.86 3.57
N LEU A 54 -1.90 5.05 4.60
CA LEU A 54 -1.75 3.61 4.52
C LEU A 54 -3.00 2.97 5.09
N GLN A 55 -3.57 2.03 4.34
CA GLN A 55 -4.57 1.10 4.83
C GLN A 55 -4.01 -0.32 4.71
N LEU A 56 -4.08 -1.06 5.81
CA LEU A 56 -3.62 -2.44 5.88
C LEU A 56 -4.73 -3.27 6.50
N ASN A 57 -4.95 -4.46 5.95
CA ASN A 57 -5.53 -5.55 6.68
C ASN A 57 -4.60 -6.76 6.59
N ILE A 58 -4.31 -7.40 7.73
CA ILE A 58 -3.41 -8.56 7.79
C ILE A 58 -3.93 -9.68 8.69
N VAL A 59 -5.09 -9.46 9.29
CA VAL A 59 -5.76 -10.46 10.11
C VAL A 59 -7.19 -10.51 9.62
N ASP A 60 -7.78 -11.70 9.64
CA ASP A 60 -9.21 -11.82 9.47
C ASP A 60 -9.96 -11.00 10.54
N GLY A 61 -10.97 -10.26 10.11
CA GLY A 61 -11.80 -9.42 10.97
C GLY A 61 -11.30 -7.99 11.17
N ARG A 62 -12.11 -7.20 11.90
CA ARG A 62 -11.94 -5.75 12.01
C ARG A 62 -10.69 -5.32 12.76
N GLU A 63 -10.21 -6.14 13.69
CA GLU A 63 -9.05 -5.82 14.53
C GLU A 63 -7.71 -5.97 13.78
N GLY A 64 -7.72 -6.65 12.63
CA GLY A 64 -6.58 -6.70 11.70
C GLY A 64 -6.38 -5.44 10.89
N ARG A 65 -7.45 -4.66 10.71
CA ARG A 65 -7.46 -3.49 9.84
C ARG A 65 -6.96 -2.25 10.56
N VAL A 66 -5.95 -1.62 9.99
CA VAL A 66 -5.38 -0.37 10.48
C VAL A 66 -5.30 0.68 9.38
N GLU A 67 -5.47 1.94 9.79
CA GLU A 67 -5.25 3.11 8.95
C GLU A 67 -4.23 4.02 9.62
N ILE A 68 -3.24 4.44 8.85
CA ILE A 68 -2.14 5.30 9.30
C ILE A 68 -2.02 6.46 8.32
N SER A 69 -1.89 7.68 8.82
CA SER A 69 -1.63 8.85 8.00
C SER A 69 -0.44 9.66 8.50
N VAL A 70 0.33 10.22 7.56
CA VAL A 70 1.53 11.02 7.83
C VAL A 70 1.68 12.13 6.80
N GLY A 71 2.13 13.28 7.29
CA GLY A 71 2.52 14.43 6.47
C GLY A 71 1.35 15.25 5.93
N ASN A 72 1.70 16.35 5.28
CA ASN A 72 0.78 17.33 4.72
C ASN A 72 1.49 18.08 3.58
N ASN A 73 0.73 18.57 2.61
CA ASN A 73 1.24 19.31 1.45
C ASN A 73 2.34 18.57 0.65
N LEU A 74 2.31 17.23 0.63
CA LEU A 74 3.29 16.40 -0.09
C LEU A 74 3.07 16.35 -1.61
N ASN A 75 2.07 17.09 -2.09
CA ASN A 75 1.79 17.31 -3.50
C ASN A 75 2.38 18.64 -3.99
N ASP A 76 3.56 19.02 -3.50
CA ASP A 76 4.24 20.29 -3.78
C ASP A 76 5.15 20.22 -5.02
N GLY A 77 5.15 19.10 -5.75
CA GLY A 77 6.02 18.87 -6.90
C GLY A 77 7.47 18.53 -6.53
N ARG A 78 7.77 18.18 -5.27
CA ARG A 78 9.09 17.72 -4.81
C ARG A 78 9.09 16.22 -4.51
N TRP A 79 10.30 15.67 -4.40
CA TRP A 79 10.48 14.27 -4.05
C TRP A 79 10.26 14.07 -2.55
N HIS A 80 9.38 13.14 -2.23
CA HIS A 80 9.10 12.68 -0.88
C HIS A 80 9.35 11.18 -0.78
N ARG A 81 9.87 10.73 0.35
CA ARG A 81 10.18 9.32 0.61
C ARG A 81 9.11 8.71 1.50
N VAL A 82 8.58 7.57 1.09
CA VAL A 82 7.61 6.77 1.84
C VAL A 82 8.25 5.44 2.21
N GLU A 83 8.13 5.04 3.47
CA GLU A 83 8.61 3.76 3.97
C GLU A 83 7.54 3.10 4.83
N VAL A 84 7.34 1.81 4.64
CA VAL A 84 6.52 0.98 5.51
C VAL A 84 7.41 -0.06 6.16
N LEU A 85 7.37 -0.12 7.48
CA LEU A 85 8.09 -1.10 8.27
C LEU A 85 7.06 -1.95 9.01
N ARG A 86 7.11 -3.26 8.82
CA ARG A 86 6.33 -4.23 9.57
C ARG A 86 7.21 -4.96 10.59
N ASN A 87 6.71 -5.03 11.81
CA ASN A 87 7.26 -5.81 12.90
C ASN A 87 6.11 -6.53 13.62
N ARG A 88 5.77 -7.72 13.10
CA ARG A 88 4.66 -8.56 13.54
C ARG A 88 3.33 -7.81 13.51
N MET A 89 2.86 -7.40 14.69
CA MET A 89 1.60 -6.70 14.89
C MET A 89 1.72 -5.20 14.69
N GLU A 90 2.93 -4.65 14.75
CA GLU A 90 3.19 -3.23 14.53
C GLU A 90 3.45 -2.96 13.06
N THR A 91 2.77 -1.94 12.52
CA THR A 91 3.05 -1.36 11.22
C THR A 91 3.38 0.11 11.41
N THR A 92 4.52 0.54 10.87
CA THR A 92 4.98 1.93 10.91
C THR A 92 5.02 2.47 9.48
N LEU A 93 4.32 3.59 9.25
CA LEU A 93 4.45 4.42 8.06
C LEU A 93 5.42 5.56 8.38
N LEU A 94 6.44 5.75 7.54
CA LEU A 94 7.34 6.90 7.59
C LEU A 94 7.19 7.72 6.31
N VAL A 95 7.10 9.03 6.46
CA VAL A 95 7.19 9.98 5.35
C VAL A 95 8.23 11.03 5.67
N ASP A 96 9.26 11.14 4.82
CA ASP A 96 10.42 12.01 5.02
C ASP A 96 11.05 11.87 6.42
N GLY A 97 11.11 10.63 6.92
CA GLY A 97 11.62 10.30 8.24
C GLY A 97 10.67 10.57 9.41
N THR A 98 9.46 11.07 9.17
CA THR A 98 8.44 11.25 10.22
C THR A 98 7.63 9.96 10.38
N PRO A 99 7.68 9.27 11.54
CA PRO A 99 7.00 7.99 11.74
C PRO A 99 5.58 8.14 12.31
N SER A 100 4.70 7.19 11.98
CA SER A 100 3.43 6.94 12.66
C SER A 100 3.14 5.44 12.65
N SER A 101 2.76 4.90 13.80
CA SER A 101 2.62 3.44 13.99
C SER A 101 1.21 3.07 14.46
N ARG A 102 0.76 1.88 14.07
CA ARG A 102 -0.47 1.24 14.55
C ARG A 102 -0.23 -0.25 14.78
N TYR A 103 -1.06 -0.83 15.64
CA TYR A 103 -1.06 -2.24 15.96
C TYR A 103 -2.29 -2.92 15.36
N SER A 104 -2.09 -3.97 14.57
CA SER A 104 -3.12 -4.93 14.19
C SER A 104 -3.22 -5.99 15.29
N PHE A 105 -4.42 -6.40 15.68
CA PHE A 105 -4.64 -7.45 16.68
C PHE A 105 -5.19 -8.71 16.03
N GLY A 106 -4.71 -9.86 16.51
CA GLY A 106 -4.98 -11.14 15.89
C GLY A 106 -3.93 -12.20 16.19
N SER A 107 -4.07 -13.33 15.50
CA SER A 107 -3.19 -14.49 15.64
C SER A 107 -2.31 -14.77 14.43
N ASP A 108 -2.75 -14.36 13.23
CA ASP A 108 -2.04 -14.53 11.98
C ASP A 108 -1.56 -13.17 11.49
N PHE A 109 -0.27 -13.05 11.17
CA PHE A 109 0.33 -11.82 10.65
C PHE A 109 1.06 -12.06 9.32
N TYR A 110 0.87 -13.24 8.73
CA TYR A 110 1.39 -13.56 7.41
C TYR A 110 0.49 -12.94 6.34
N PHE A 111 1.11 -12.48 5.24
CA PHE A 111 0.40 -11.91 4.10
C PHE A 111 0.04 -13.04 3.13
N GLY A 112 -1.15 -13.61 3.34
CA GLY A 112 -1.68 -14.72 2.58
C GLY A 112 -0.77 -15.95 2.52
N ASN A 113 -1.09 -16.86 1.60
CA ASN A 113 -0.21 -17.95 1.23
C ASN A 113 0.79 -17.45 0.17
N PRO A 114 2.11 -17.73 0.28
CA PRO A 114 3.10 -17.40 -0.75
C PRO A 114 2.69 -17.74 -2.19
N ALA A 115 1.94 -18.83 -2.40
CA ALA A 115 1.47 -19.24 -3.72
C ALA A 115 0.36 -18.36 -4.31
N ASP A 116 -0.40 -17.66 -3.47
CA ASP A 116 -1.61 -16.92 -3.86
C ASP A 116 -1.35 -15.40 -4.03
N ARG A 117 -0.26 -14.90 -3.43
CA ARG A 117 0.14 -13.48 -3.40
C ARG A 117 0.12 -12.82 -4.77
N LYS A 118 -0.52 -11.66 -4.86
CA LYS A 118 -0.57 -10.88 -6.10
C LYS A 118 0.70 -10.02 -6.26
N PRO A 119 0.98 -9.59 -7.50
CA PRO A 119 2.01 -8.60 -7.77
C PRO A 119 1.81 -7.32 -6.95
N VAL A 120 2.90 -6.60 -6.68
CA VAL A 120 2.82 -5.24 -6.14
C VAL A 120 2.60 -4.27 -7.29
N TYR A 121 1.58 -3.43 -7.19
CA TYR A 121 1.23 -2.44 -8.20
C TYR A 121 1.57 -1.04 -7.71
N PHE A 122 2.12 -0.21 -8.60
CA PHE A 122 2.40 1.20 -8.34
C PHE A 122 1.70 2.10 -9.34
N GLY A 123 1.20 3.23 -8.83
CA GLY A 123 0.55 4.31 -9.58
C GLY A 123 -0.86 4.00 -10.10
N GLY A 124 -1.38 2.80 -9.86
CA GLY A 124 -2.71 2.38 -10.28
C GLY A 124 -2.84 0.86 -10.26
N VAL A 125 -4.08 0.36 -10.28
CA VAL A 125 -4.38 -1.06 -10.43
C VAL A 125 -4.67 -1.42 -11.90
N PRO A 126 -4.24 -2.59 -12.41
CA PRO A 126 -4.65 -3.09 -13.72
C PRO A 126 -6.18 -3.03 -13.94
N PRO A 127 -6.66 -2.55 -15.12
CA PRO A 127 -8.09 -2.49 -15.42
C PRO A 127 -8.82 -3.84 -15.27
N GLY A 128 -8.17 -4.95 -15.65
CA GLY A 128 -8.75 -6.28 -15.57
C GLY A 128 -8.99 -6.81 -14.14
N MET A 129 -8.50 -6.11 -13.09
CA MET A 129 -8.89 -6.47 -11.71
C MET A 129 -10.39 -6.27 -11.47
N ALA A 130 -11.03 -5.34 -12.20
CA ALA A 130 -12.47 -5.12 -12.11
C ALA A 130 -13.29 -6.34 -12.58
N ASP A 131 -12.71 -7.21 -13.42
CA ASP A 131 -13.39 -8.39 -13.97
C ASP A 131 -13.55 -9.51 -12.92
N SER A 132 -12.89 -9.41 -11.77
CA SER A 132 -12.90 -10.46 -10.74
C SER A 132 -12.82 -9.88 -9.33
N LEU A 133 -13.82 -9.09 -8.95
CA LEU A 133 -13.89 -8.44 -7.63
C LEU A 133 -13.83 -9.40 -6.44
N HIS A 134 -14.27 -10.65 -6.62
CA HIS A 134 -14.19 -11.69 -5.58
C HIS A 134 -12.76 -12.14 -5.28
N ASN A 135 -11.79 -11.78 -6.13
CA ASN A 135 -10.36 -12.06 -5.95
C ASN A 135 -9.59 -10.85 -5.38
N LEU A 136 -10.30 -9.86 -4.82
CA LEU A 136 -9.73 -8.69 -4.16
C LEU A 136 -10.15 -8.68 -2.69
N ALA A 137 -9.19 -8.58 -1.77
CA ALA A 137 -9.48 -8.33 -0.37
C ALA A 137 -10.00 -6.90 -0.15
N LEU A 138 -9.64 -5.96 -1.04
CA LEU A 138 -10.21 -4.60 -1.08
C LEU A 138 -10.85 -4.28 -2.45
N PRO A 139 -12.11 -4.68 -2.71
CA PRO A 139 -12.75 -4.43 -4.00
C PRO A 139 -12.89 -2.96 -4.39
N SER A 140 -12.93 -2.03 -3.42
CA SER A 140 -13.06 -0.59 -3.70
C SER A 140 -11.84 0.01 -4.39
N VAL A 141 -10.68 -0.66 -4.34
CA VAL A 141 -9.43 -0.19 -4.95
C VAL A 141 -9.56 0.12 -6.44
N ILE A 142 -10.49 -0.54 -7.13
CA ILE A 142 -10.73 -0.34 -8.57
C ILE A 142 -11.27 1.06 -8.89
N TYR A 143 -11.84 1.75 -7.90
CA TYR A 143 -12.39 3.10 -8.03
C TYR A 143 -11.40 4.18 -7.63
N GLU A 144 -10.22 3.79 -7.10
CA GLU A 144 -9.23 4.76 -6.66
C GLU A 144 -8.64 5.52 -7.86
N THR A 145 -8.41 6.82 -7.63
CA THR A 145 -7.82 7.68 -8.65
C THR A 145 -6.41 7.21 -8.96
N ARG A 146 -6.07 7.04 -10.25
CA ARG A 146 -4.72 6.70 -10.67
C ARG A 146 -3.76 7.84 -10.36
N PHE A 147 -2.55 7.50 -9.93
CA PHE A 147 -1.51 8.47 -9.64
C PHE A 147 -0.93 9.05 -10.93
N GLU A 148 -0.74 10.37 -10.92
CA GLU A 148 -0.06 11.13 -11.94
C GLU A 148 1.16 11.81 -11.32
N GLY A 149 2.36 11.39 -11.75
CA GLY A 149 3.60 11.87 -11.19
C GLY A 149 4.73 10.89 -11.49
N ASP A 150 5.82 11.03 -10.74
CA ASP A 150 6.98 10.16 -10.86
C ASP A 150 7.10 9.28 -9.61
N ILE A 151 7.49 8.02 -9.79
CA ILE A 151 7.85 7.08 -8.72
C ILE A 151 9.22 6.50 -9.03
N ARG A 152 10.10 6.39 -8.03
CA ARG A 152 11.44 5.80 -8.18
C ARG A 152 11.90 5.10 -6.91
N ASN A 153 13.04 4.43 -7.00
CA ASN A 153 13.74 3.82 -5.86
C ASN A 153 12.85 2.85 -5.06
N VAL A 154 12.02 2.08 -5.76
CA VAL A 154 11.19 1.03 -5.16
C VAL A 154 12.10 -0.10 -4.67
N LEU A 155 12.10 -0.31 -3.36
CA LEU A 155 12.90 -1.33 -2.68
C LEU A 155 12.02 -2.03 -1.65
N TYR A 156 11.97 -3.36 -1.66
CA TYR A 156 11.28 -4.13 -0.63
C TYR A 156 12.08 -5.37 -0.24
N SER A 157 11.97 -5.73 1.03
CA SER A 157 12.70 -6.84 1.64
C SER A 157 11.82 -7.62 2.63
N ASN A 158 12.27 -8.83 2.92
CA ASN A 158 11.85 -9.77 3.95
C ASN A 158 13.13 -10.39 4.51
#